data_AF-A0AAI9STP7-F1
#
_entry.id   AF-A0AAI9STP7-F1
#
_cell.length_a   1.000
_cell.length_b   1.000
_cell.length_c   1.000
_cell.angle_alpha   90.00
_cell.angle_beta   90.00
_cell.angle_gamma   90.00
#
_symmetry.space_group_name_H-M   'P 1'
#
loop_
_entity.id
_entity.type
_entity.pdbx_description
1 polymer ?
#
loop_
_entity_poly.entity_id
_entity_poly.type
_entity_poly.pdbx_seq_one_letter_code
_entity_poly.pdbx_strand_id
1 'polypeptide(L)'
;MSELDQFFAEISEEIAKDVNKKSLLQDFEHRFDLSIIPYQLEINTWVSVSPDKLHEVFRDTSSFEGDLERNLASFNQELTALECKSSQKERLSNKFIEDSIYILLANRYFWVLSTAYTNEDSINIDLVTSGNKYGIIATPKEINTVLKLDEMNYQLYLLSLLKLIDTIVDYTTTTVINQSIGHSNTPSANYTIGLINSQLVSKIQNGFSLLDLKNDLLRKKYDSLKYSCQRLNKIVYDLSLRNLITTTAELH
;
A
#
# COMPACT_ATOMS: atom_id res chain seq x y z
N MET A 1 45.17 25.30 -27.09
CA MET A 1 44.63 24.92 -25.77
C MET A 1 45.74 24.26 -24.99
N SER A 2 45.92 24.59 -23.72
CA SER A 2 46.88 23.86 -22.88
C SER A 2 46.38 22.42 -22.65
N GLU A 3 47.27 21.48 -22.36
CA GLU A 3 46.89 20.09 -22.00
C GLU A 3 45.90 20.05 -20.83
N LEU A 4 46.01 21.02 -19.91
CA LEU A 4 45.10 21.17 -18.78
C LEU A 4 43.69 21.60 -19.23
N ASP A 5 43.59 22.50 -20.21
CA ASP A 5 42.28 22.93 -20.75
C ASP A 5 41.57 21.78 -21.44
N GLN A 6 42.32 20.92 -22.14
CA GLN A 6 41.77 19.73 -22.79
C GLN A 6 41.29 18.70 -21.76
N PHE A 7 42.06 18.46 -20.70
CA PHE A 7 41.65 17.58 -19.59
C PHE A 7 40.34 18.05 -18.92
N PHE A 8 40.21 19.34 -18.61
CA PHE A 8 38.96 19.87 -18.04
C PHE A 8 37.79 19.88 -19.03
N ALA A 9 38.04 20.01 -20.33
CA ALA A 9 37.01 19.87 -21.35
C ALA A 9 36.45 18.44 -21.40
N GLU A 10 37.32 17.42 -21.30
CA GLU A 10 36.92 16.00 -21.24
C GLU A 10 36.09 15.71 -19.98
N ILE A 11 36.51 16.22 -18.81
CA ILE A 11 35.74 16.11 -17.55
C ILE A 11 34.37 16.77 -17.69
N SER A 12 34.32 17.97 -18.28
CA SER A 12 33.06 18.70 -18.47
C SER A 12 32.08 17.93 -19.36
N GLU A 13 32.59 17.29 -20.43
CA GLU A 13 31.78 16.44 -21.31
C GLU A 13 31.27 15.19 -20.58
N GLU A 14 32.10 14.56 -19.76
CA GLU A 14 31.70 13.41 -18.94
C GLU A 14 30.61 13.78 -17.92
N ILE A 15 30.77 14.92 -17.23
CA ILE A 15 29.75 15.46 -16.31
C ILE A 15 28.44 15.71 -17.06
N ALA A 16 28.50 16.32 -18.25
CA ALA A 16 27.30 16.59 -19.05
C ALA A 16 26.57 15.28 -19.47
N LYS A 17 27.33 14.24 -19.84
CA LYS A 17 26.78 12.90 -20.13
C LYS A 17 26.10 12.29 -18.89
N ASP A 18 26.72 12.41 -17.72
CA ASP A 18 26.16 11.91 -16.46
C ASP A 18 24.89 12.66 -16.03
N VAL A 19 24.84 13.97 -16.21
CA VAL A 19 23.63 14.78 -15.98
C VAL A 19 22.50 14.34 -16.91
N ASN A 20 22.79 14.14 -18.20
CA ASN A 20 21.79 13.68 -19.15
C ASN A 20 21.24 12.29 -18.79
N LYS A 21 22.11 11.34 -18.43
CA LYS A 21 21.70 10.02 -17.94
C LYS A 21 20.80 10.10 -16.70
N LYS A 22 21.12 11.01 -15.76
CA LYS A 22 20.28 11.23 -14.58
C LYS A 22 18.89 11.73 -14.96
N SER A 23 18.79 12.66 -15.92
CA SER A 23 17.49 13.14 -16.43
C SER A 23 16.67 12.00 -17.02
N LEU A 24 17.28 11.17 -17.87
CA LEU A 24 16.60 10.03 -18.50
C LEU A 24 16.04 9.03 -17.46
N LEU A 25 16.79 8.78 -16.37
CA LEU A 25 16.32 7.93 -15.29
C LEU A 25 15.16 8.56 -14.51
N GLN A 26 15.16 9.88 -14.32
CA GLN A 26 14.06 10.60 -13.69
C GLN A 26 12.80 10.57 -14.57
N ASP A 27 12.94 10.77 -15.87
CA ASP A 27 11.84 10.67 -16.83
C ASP A 27 11.26 9.24 -16.87
N PHE A 28 12.12 8.24 -16.78
CA PHE A 28 11.71 6.83 -16.72
C PHE A 28 10.94 6.50 -15.43
N GLU A 29 11.44 6.97 -14.28
CA GLU A 29 10.74 6.87 -12.99
C GLU A 29 9.38 7.57 -13.05
N HIS A 30 9.34 8.79 -13.60
CA HIS A 30 8.11 9.56 -13.74
C HIS A 30 7.08 8.86 -14.63
N ARG A 31 7.49 8.25 -15.75
CA ARG A 31 6.60 7.44 -16.58
C ARG A 31 5.98 6.28 -15.82
N PHE A 32 6.75 5.60 -14.98
CA PHE A 32 6.21 4.54 -14.13
C PHE A 32 5.20 5.11 -13.13
N ASP A 33 5.53 6.23 -12.47
CA ASP A 33 4.60 6.90 -11.57
C ASP A 33 3.28 7.24 -12.25
N LEU A 34 3.33 7.81 -13.46
CA LEU A 34 2.13 8.08 -14.27
C LEU A 34 1.34 6.80 -14.59
N SER A 35 2.02 5.69 -14.86
CA SER A 35 1.37 4.42 -15.19
C SER A 35 0.58 3.82 -14.03
N ILE A 36 0.93 4.16 -12.78
CA ILE A 36 0.26 3.64 -11.58
C ILE A 36 -0.79 4.58 -11.00
N ILE A 37 -0.86 5.84 -11.45
CA ILE A 37 -1.87 6.82 -11.02
C ILE A 37 -3.30 6.29 -11.13
N PRO A 38 -3.72 5.58 -12.20
CA PRO A 38 -5.10 5.08 -12.29
C PRO A 38 -5.50 4.19 -11.12
N TYR A 39 -4.61 3.29 -10.68
CA TYR A 39 -4.85 2.43 -9.51
C TYR A 39 -4.91 3.24 -8.21
N GLN A 40 -4.01 4.23 -8.05
CA GLN A 40 -4.00 5.10 -6.89
C GLN A 40 -5.27 5.94 -6.80
N LEU A 41 -5.76 6.45 -7.94
CA LEU A 41 -7.00 7.20 -8.00
C LEU A 41 -8.18 6.32 -7.58
N GLU A 42 -8.25 5.09 -8.09
CA GLU A 42 -9.29 4.13 -7.74
C GLU A 42 -9.24 3.75 -6.25
N ILE A 43 -8.05 3.52 -5.68
CA ILE A 43 -7.90 3.31 -4.23
C ILE A 43 -8.41 4.53 -3.43
N ASN A 44 -8.09 5.75 -3.89
CA ASN A 44 -8.54 6.98 -3.25
C ASN A 44 -10.07 7.18 -3.35
N THR A 45 -10.71 6.74 -4.43
CA THR A 45 -12.19 6.77 -4.51
C THR A 45 -12.79 5.81 -3.48
N TRP A 46 -12.25 4.61 -3.31
CA TRP A 46 -12.72 3.63 -2.32
C TRP A 46 -12.57 4.13 -0.88
N VAL A 47 -11.53 4.92 -0.57
CA VAL A 47 -11.34 5.54 0.75
C VAL A 47 -12.55 6.40 1.17
N SER A 48 -13.31 6.92 0.21
CA SER A 48 -14.49 7.76 0.47
C SER A 48 -15.80 6.98 0.52
N VAL A 49 -15.78 5.67 0.19
CA VAL A 49 -16.97 4.81 0.13
C VAL A 49 -17.26 4.22 1.52
N SER A 50 -18.52 4.34 1.97
CA SER A 50 -18.91 3.76 3.25
C SER A 50 -18.80 2.22 3.21
N PRO A 51 -18.39 1.56 4.30
CA PRO A 51 -18.16 0.10 4.32
C PRO A 51 -19.33 -0.72 3.77
N ASP A 52 -20.57 -0.39 4.15
CA ASP A 52 -21.80 -1.02 3.67
C ASP A 52 -22.02 -0.92 2.15
N LYS A 53 -21.37 0.03 1.47
CA LYS A 53 -21.48 0.28 0.03
C LYS A 53 -20.28 -0.17 -0.79
N LEU A 54 -19.22 -0.70 -0.17
CA LEU A 54 -18.04 -1.15 -0.90
C LEU A 54 -18.40 -2.20 -1.97
N HIS A 55 -19.34 -3.09 -1.67
CA HIS A 55 -19.79 -4.13 -2.62
C HIS A 55 -20.35 -3.55 -3.94
N GLU A 56 -20.87 -2.31 -3.94
CA GLU A 56 -21.41 -1.66 -5.14
C GLU A 56 -20.31 -1.23 -6.13
N VAL A 57 -19.08 -1.08 -5.65
CA VAL A 57 -17.92 -0.65 -6.43
C VAL A 57 -17.08 -1.86 -6.90
N PHE A 58 -17.09 -2.96 -6.14
CA PHE A 58 -16.37 -4.21 -6.45
C PHE A 58 -17.20 -5.24 -7.24
N ARG A 59 -18.15 -4.79 -8.08
CA ARG A 59 -19.19 -5.63 -8.75
C ARG A 59 -18.66 -6.76 -9.63
N ASP A 60 -17.51 -6.57 -10.26
CA ASP A 60 -16.69 -7.61 -10.87
C ASP A 60 -15.35 -7.57 -10.14
N THR A 61 -14.67 -8.71 -9.93
CA THR A 61 -13.33 -8.76 -9.33
C THR A 61 -12.43 -7.76 -10.06
N SER A 62 -12.26 -6.56 -9.50
CA SER A 62 -11.43 -5.48 -10.03
C SER A 62 -9.99 -5.88 -9.78
N SER A 63 -9.54 -6.89 -10.53
CA SER A 63 -8.26 -7.50 -10.29
C SER A 63 -7.21 -6.61 -10.94
N PHE A 64 -6.63 -5.69 -10.17
CA PHE A 64 -5.44 -4.95 -10.59
C PHE A 64 -4.29 -5.91 -10.93
N GLU A 65 -4.33 -7.15 -10.41
CA GLU A 65 -3.32 -8.20 -10.55
C GLU A 65 -2.77 -8.32 -11.98
N GLY A 66 -3.64 -8.57 -12.97
CA GLY A 66 -3.20 -8.89 -14.33
C GLY A 66 -2.62 -7.69 -15.10
N ASP A 67 -3.23 -6.51 -14.95
CA ASP A 67 -2.73 -5.30 -15.61
C ASP A 67 -1.47 -4.77 -14.95
N LEU A 68 -1.39 -4.84 -13.61
CA LEU A 68 -0.24 -4.39 -12.85
C LEU A 68 0.98 -5.28 -13.09
N GLU A 69 0.81 -6.61 -13.16
CA GLU A 69 1.89 -7.53 -13.52
C GLU A 69 2.46 -7.21 -14.90
N ARG A 70 1.59 -7.07 -15.91
CA ARG A 70 2.03 -6.71 -17.28
C ARG A 70 2.78 -5.38 -17.31
N ASN A 71 2.27 -4.39 -16.59
CA ASN A 71 2.89 -3.07 -16.51
C ASN A 71 4.29 -3.16 -15.87
N LEU A 72 4.40 -3.82 -14.71
CA LEU A 72 5.67 -4.02 -14.01
C LEU A 72 6.68 -4.78 -14.87
N ALA A 73 6.24 -5.84 -15.55
CA ALA A 73 7.08 -6.63 -16.45
C ALA A 73 7.62 -5.79 -17.61
N SER A 74 6.77 -4.97 -18.25
CA SER A 74 7.19 -4.04 -19.32
C SER A 74 8.27 -3.07 -18.84
N PHE A 75 8.06 -2.42 -17.70
CA PHE A 75 9.03 -1.47 -17.15
C PHE A 75 10.33 -2.14 -16.70
N ASN A 76 10.29 -3.35 -16.13
CA ASN A 76 11.52 -4.08 -15.78
C ASN A 76 12.31 -4.51 -17.03
N GLN A 77 11.62 -4.88 -18.11
CA GLN A 77 12.26 -5.18 -19.40
C GLN A 77 12.94 -3.94 -19.98
N GLU A 78 12.24 -2.80 -20.02
CA GLU A 78 12.82 -1.52 -20.47
C GLU A 78 14.00 -1.06 -19.59
N LEU A 79 13.90 -1.25 -18.27
CA LEU A 79 14.96 -0.92 -17.32
C LEU A 79 16.23 -1.76 -17.54
N THR A 80 16.06 -3.01 -17.95
CA THR A 80 17.20 -3.90 -18.27
C THR A 80 17.98 -3.37 -19.48
N ALA A 81 17.29 -2.82 -20.47
CA ALA A 81 17.88 -2.26 -21.68
C ALA A 81 18.56 -0.89 -21.50
N LEU A 82 18.24 -0.15 -20.43
CA LEU A 82 18.83 1.16 -20.15
C LEU A 82 20.34 1.06 -19.80
N GLU A 83 21.16 1.93 -20.39
CA GLU A 83 22.59 2.05 -20.08
C GLU A 83 22.83 2.87 -18.79
N CYS A 84 22.69 2.22 -17.64
CA CYS A 84 22.93 2.84 -16.33
C CYS A 84 23.58 1.87 -15.33
N LYS A 85 24.05 2.41 -14.19
CA LYS A 85 24.73 1.61 -13.15
C LYS A 85 23.76 0.59 -12.56
N SER A 86 24.26 -0.61 -12.21
CA SER A 86 23.43 -1.67 -11.62
C SER A 86 22.67 -1.21 -10.37
N SER A 87 23.29 -0.40 -9.52
CA SER A 87 22.64 0.19 -8.33
C SER A 87 21.48 1.13 -8.66
N GLN A 88 21.51 1.80 -9.81
CA GLN A 88 20.42 2.66 -10.27
C GLN A 88 19.24 1.82 -10.79
N LYS A 89 19.52 0.73 -11.53
CA LYS A 89 18.50 -0.24 -11.95
C LYS A 89 17.82 -0.88 -10.74
N GLU A 90 18.61 -1.36 -9.80
CA GLU A 90 18.10 -1.99 -8.58
C GLU A 90 17.21 -1.02 -7.78
N ARG A 91 17.63 0.25 -7.61
CA ARG A 91 16.81 1.27 -6.93
C ARG A 91 15.45 1.46 -7.60
N LEU A 92 15.42 1.61 -8.92
CA LEU A 92 14.17 1.83 -9.66
C LEU A 92 13.29 0.58 -9.64
N SER A 93 13.85 -0.60 -9.89
CA SER A 93 13.10 -1.85 -9.83
C SER A 93 12.50 -2.08 -8.44
N ASN A 94 13.28 -1.86 -7.37
CA ASN A 94 12.80 -1.94 -5.99
C ASN A 94 11.63 -0.98 -5.73
N LYS A 95 11.70 0.27 -6.22
CA LYS A 95 10.59 1.22 -6.10
C LYS A 95 9.35 0.71 -6.83
N PHE A 96 9.50 0.25 -8.08
CA PHE A 96 8.39 -0.21 -8.90
C PHE A 96 7.69 -1.42 -8.28
N ILE A 97 8.48 -2.36 -7.75
CA ILE A 97 7.99 -3.52 -7.00
C ILE A 97 7.28 -3.06 -5.72
N GLU A 98 7.89 -2.20 -4.90
CA GLU A 98 7.28 -1.71 -3.66
C GLU A 98 5.91 -1.03 -3.91
N ASP A 99 5.82 -0.17 -4.92
CA ASP A 99 4.58 0.52 -5.28
C ASP A 99 3.52 -0.45 -5.83
N SER A 100 3.93 -1.45 -6.62
CA SER A 100 3.04 -2.49 -7.12
C SER A 100 2.50 -3.38 -5.99
N ILE A 101 3.35 -3.79 -5.05
CA ILE A 101 2.93 -4.56 -3.87
C ILE A 101 1.91 -3.76 -3.05
N TYR A 102 2.16 -2.47 -2.84
CA TYR A 102 1.21 -1.61 -2.12
C TYR A 102 -0.17 -1.57 -2.80
N ILE A 103 -0.21 -1.41 -4.13
CA ILE A 103 -1.46 -1.38 -4.89
C ILE A 103 -2.23 -2.70 -4.73
N LEU A 104 -1.55 -3.84 -4.81
CA LEU A 104 -2.18 -5.14 -4.60
C LEU A 104 -2.70 -5.33 -3.18
N LEU A 105 -1.95 -4.90 -2.18
CA LEU A 105 -2.35 -4.96 -0.78
C LEU A 105 -3.57 -4.08 -0.51
N ALA A 106 -3.61 -2.86 -1.07
CA ALA A 106 -4.74 -1.96 -0.95
C ALA A 106 -5.98 -2.53 -1.66
N ASN A 107 -5.83 -3.08 -2.87
CA ASN A 107 -6.90 -3.76 -3.58
C ASN A 107 -7.48 -4.92 -2.77
N ARG A 108 -6.60 -5.79 -2.23
CA ARG A 108 -6.99 -6.92 -1.38
C ARG A 108 -7.76 -6.45 -0.14
N TYR A 109 -7.26 -5.43 0.56
CA TYR A 109 -7.90 -4.89 1.75
C TYR A 109 -9.34 -4.45 1.48
N PHE A 110 -9.58 -3.62 0.46
CA PHE A 110 -10.92 -3.15 0.15
C PHE A 110 -11.83 -4.25 -0.40
N TRP A 111 -11.29 -5.17 -1.20
CA TRP A 111 -12.06 -6.30 -1.72
C TRP A 111 -12.52 -7.25 -0.59
N VAL A 112 -11.65 -7.58 0.37
CA VAL A 112 -12.06 -8.41 1.52
C VAL A 112 -13.15 -7.72 2.33
N LEU A 113 -13.01 -6.41 2.60
CA LEU A 113 -14.05 -5.65 3.28
C LEU A 113 -15.37 -5.62 2.52
N SER A 114 -15.34 -5.47 1.20
CA SER A 114 -16.55 -5.44 0.38
C SER A 114 -17.33 -6.77 0.44
N THR A 115 -16.62 -7.89 0.59
CA THR A 115 -17.25 -9.21 0.77
C THR A 115 -17.76 -9.45 2.20
N ALA A 116 -17.09 -8.87 3.21
CA ALA A 116 -17.42 -9.08 4.61
C ALA A 116 -18.63 -8.24 5.10
N TYR A 117 -18.87 -7.08 4.49
CA TYR A 117 -19.96 -6.15 4.86
C TYR A 117 -21.30 -6.50 4.19
N THR A 118 -21.69 -7.78 4.18
CA THR A 118 -22.89 -8.28 3.48
C THR A 118 -24.06 -8.58 4.44
N ASN A 119 -24.65 -7.53 5.05
CA ASN A 119 -25.91 -7.56 5.81
C ASN A 119 -26.04 -8.52 7.01
N GLU A 120 -24.96 -9.09 7.52
CA GLU A 120 -24.98 -9.98 8.71
C GLU A 120 -24.86 -9.20 10.03
N ASP A 121 -25.39 -9.79 11.12
CA ASP A 121 -25.26 -9.28 12.49
C ASP A 121 -23.80 -9.30 13.01
N SER A 122 -22.91 -10.02 12.31
CA SER A 122 -21.49 -10.15 12.63
C SER A 122 -20.61 -10.02 11.38
N ILE A 123 -19.52 -9.27 11.48
CA ILE A 123 -18.52 -9.13 10.42
C ILE A 123 -17.33 -10.06 10.71
N ASN A 124 -17.13 -11.06 9.86
CA ASN A 124 -16.05 -12.03 10.03
C ASN A 124 -14.98 -11.82 8.96
N ILE A 125 -13.74 -11.59 9.39
CA ILE A 125 -12.63 -11.29 8.46
C ILE A 125 -11.41 -12.12 8.83
N ASP A 126 -10.86 -12.83 7.83
CA ASP A 126 -9.57 -13.48 7.94
C ASP A 126 -8.44 -12.44 7.74
N LEU A 127 -7.46 -12.41 8.63
CA LEU A 127 -6.35 -11.46 8.55
C LEU A 127 -5.34 -11.83 7.47
N VAL A 128 -5.02 -13.11 7.38
CA VAL A 128 -4.04 -13.66 6.45
C VAL A 128 -4.72 -14.79 5.70
N THR A 129 -4.43 -14.92 4.40
CA THR A 129 -4.97 -16.00 3.57
C THR A 129 -4.71 -17.36 4.20
N SER A 130 -5.78 -18.15 4.34
CA SER A 130 -5.72 -19.51 4.88
C SER A 130 -6.55 -20.48 4.01
N GLY A 131 -5.90 -21.51 3.50
CA GLY A 131 -6.53 -22.45 2.57
C GLY A 131 -7.08 -21.74 1.33
N ASN A 132 -8.41 -21.81 1.14
CA ASN A 132 -9.11 -21.19 0.02
C ASN A 132 -9.74 -19.83 0.35
N LYS A 133 -9.57 -19.33 1.58
CA LYS A 133 -10.11 -18.04 2.02
C LYS A 133 -9.03 -16.97 1.96
N TYR A 134 -9.27 -15.93 1.18
CA TYR A 134 -8.40 -14.77 1.09
C TYR A 134 -8.56 -13.88 2.33
N GLY A 135 -7.45 -13.59 2.99
CA GLY A 135 -7.42 -12.63 4.08
C GLY A 135 -7.05 -11.22 3.61
N ILE A 136 -7.21 -10.23 4.51
CA ILE A 136 -6.85 -8.83 4.24
C ILE A 136 -5.38 -8.70 3.77
N ILE A 137 -4.47 -9.39 4.44
CA ILE A 137 -3.04 -9.32 4.17
C ILE A 137 -2.68 -10.47 3.23
N ALA A 138 -2.46 -10.14 1.96
CA ALA A 138 -1.89 -11.11 1.01
C ALA A 138 -0.47 -11.49 1.43
N THR A 139 -0.17 -12.78 1.45
CA THR A 139 1.13 -13.33 1.82
C THR A 139 2.20 -12.97 0.78
N PRO A 140 3.50 -12.96 1.17
CA PRO A 140 4.59 -12.76 0.21
C PRO A 140 4.57 -13.77 -0.94
N LYS A 141 4.09 -14.99 -0.70
CA LYS A 141 3.94 -16.03 -1.74
C LYS A 141 2.86 -15.67 -2.76
N GLU A 142 1.70 -15.17 -2.31
CA GLU A 142 0.64 -14.70 -3.20
C GLU A 142 1.13 -13.53 -4.05
N ILE A 143 1.75 -12.54 -3.42
CA ILE A 143 2.32 -11.37 -4.10
C ILE A 143 3.34 -11.78 -5.17
N ASN A 144 4.27 -12.69 -4.81
CA ASN A 144 5.26 -13.18 -5.75
C ASN A 144 4.63 -13.92 -6.94
N THR A 145 3.57 -14.69 -6.68
CA THR A 145 2.84 -15.43 -7.72
C THR A 145 2.11 -14.48 -8.67
N VAL A 146 1.48 -13.44 -8.13
CA VAL A 146 0.74 -12.44 -8.91
C VAL A 146 1.67 -11.60 -9.77
N LEU A 147 2.74 -11.04 -9.18
CA LEU A 147 3.66 -10.14 -9.88
C LEU A 147 4.75 -10.87 -10.68
N LYS A 148 4.85 -12.20 -10.56
CA LYS A 148 5.85 -13.06 -11.19
C LYS A 148 7.28 -12.54 -10.98
N LEU A 149 7.63 -12.21 -9.73
CA LEU A 149 8.97 -11.73 -9.42
C LEU A 149 9.95 -12.91 -9.42
N ASP A 150 11.20 -12.64 -9.79
CA ASP A 150 12.27 -13.64 -9.73
C ASP A 150 12.52 -14.09 -8.28
N GLU A 151 12.55 -13.12 -7.36
CA GLU A 151 12.73 -13.33 -5.93
C GLU A 151 11.90 -12.33 -5.11
N MET A 152 11.31 -12.82 -4.02
CA MET A 152 10.52 -12.00 -3.12
C MET A 152 11.40 -11.21 -2.14
N ASN A 153 11.46 -9.90 -2.33
CA ASN A 153 12.14 -9.02 -1.37
C ASN A 153 11.21 -8.67 -0.18
N TYR A 154 11.45 -9.30 0.95
CA TYR A 154 10.69 -9.09 2.19
C TYR A 154 10.77 -7.64 2.71
N GLN A 155 11.86 -6.92 2.45
CA GLN A 155 11.94 -5.52 2.86
C GLN A 155 10.92 -4.67 2.11
N LEU A 156 10.78 -4.86 0.80
CA LEU A 156 9.80 -4.12 -0.02
C LEU A 156 8.39 -4.48 0.43
N TYR A 157 8.11 -5.76 0.68
CA TYR A 157 6.82 -6.19 1.22
C TYR A 157 6.45 -5.50 2.53
N LEU A 158 7.39 -5.46 3.49
CA LEU A 158 7.15 -4.82 4.78
C LEU A 158 6.98 -3.30 4.64
N LEU A 159 7.72 -2.65 3.74
CA LEU A 159 7.52 -1.23 3.42
C LEU A 159 6.14 -0.96 2.82
N SER A 160 5.69 -1.80 1.89
CA SER A 160 4.36 -1.71 1.29
C SER A 160 3.24 -1.98 2.30
N LEU A 161 3.46 -2.89 3.27
CA LEU A 161 2.52 -3.11 4.37
C LEU A 161 2.42 -1.89 5.30
N LEU A 162 3.53 -1.20 5.56
CA LEU A 162 3.49 0.08 6.29
C LEU A 162 2.75 1.17 5.50
N LYS A 163 2.93 1.24 4.17
CA LYS A 163 2.15 2.14 3.30
C LYS A 163 0.64 1.83 3.37
N LEU A 164 0.25 0.56 3.40
CA LEU A 164 -1.15 0.16 3.53
C LEU A 164 -1.78 0.69 4.83
N ILE A 165 -1.03 0.72 5.92
CA ILE A 165 -1.53 1.21 7.22
C ILE A 165 -1.95 2.68 7.13
N ASP A 166 -1.23 3.49 6.35
CA ASP A 166 -1.61 4.89 6.14
C ASP A 166 -3.00 4.98 5.45
N THR A 167 -3.23 4.15 4.43
CA THR A 167 -4.54 4.03 3.75
C THR A 167 -5.64 3.56 4.69
N ILE A 168 -5.35 2.59 5.56
CA ILE A 168 -6.29 2.08 6.57
C ILE A 168 -6.70 3.18 7.56
N VAL A 169 -5.73 3.97 8.03
CA VAL A 169 -5.96 5.09 8.94
C VAL A 169 -6.80 6.18 8.27
N ASP A 170 -6.50 6.49 7.02
CA ASP A 170 -7.25 7.47 6.23
C ASP A 170 -8.69 7.01 6.01
N TYR A 171 -8.87 5.76 5.57
CA TYR A 171 -10.18 5.15 5.38
C TYR A 171 -11.03 5.19 6.65
N THR A 172 -10.44 4.81 7.78
CA THR A 172 -11.14 4.84 9.07
C THR A 172 -11.58 6.25 9.44
N THR A 173 -10.68 7.23 9.29
CA THR A 173 -10.95 8.63 9.64
C THR A 173 -12.04 9.20 8.73
N THR A 174 -11.90 9.01 7.41
CA THR A 174 -12.85 9.49 6.41
C THR A 174 -14.22 8.86 6.61
N THR A 175 -14.30 7.56 6.89
CA THR A 175 -15.56 6.89 7.22
C THR A 175 -16.21 7.51 8.44
N VAL A 176 -15.48 7.69 9.55
CA VAL A 176 -16.03 8.27 10.78
C VAL A 176 -16.52 9.69 10.55
N ILE A 177 -15.75 10.52 9.84
CA ILE A 177 -16.14 11.90 9.49
C ILE A 177 -17.43 11.89 8.67
N ASN A 178 -17.49 11.11 7.59
CA ASN A 178 -18.65 11.06 6.70
C ASN A 178 -19.92 10.59 7.42
N GLN A 179 -19.80 9.60 8.32
CA GLN A 179 -20.92 9.15 9.13
C GLN A 179 -21.35 10.22 10.15
N SER A 180 -20.41 10.94 10.77
CA SER A 180 -20.72 11.95 11.79
C SER A 180 -21.25 13.29 11.25
N ILE A 181 -20.92 13.68 10.01
CA ILE A 181 -21.46 14.89 9.35
C ILE A 181 -22.96 14.74 9.03
N GLY A 182 -23.48 13.50 8.97
CA GLY A 182 -24.89 13.20 8.69
C GLY A 182 -25.92 13.65 9.76
N HIS A 183 -25.52 14.46 10.75
CA HIS A 183 -26.37 15.07 11.79
C HIS A 183 -27.21 14.12 12.65
N SER A 184 -26.92 12.83 12.61
CA SER A 184 -27.49 11.87 13.52
C SER A 184 -26.33 11.13 14.18
N ASN A 185 -26.18 11.26 15.50
CA ASN A 185 -25.35 10.36 16.29
C ASN A 185 -26.05 8.99 16.35
N THR A 186 -26.41 8.47 15.18
CA THR A 186 -27.09 7.21 15.03
C THR A 186 -26.01 6.14 15.02
N PRO A 187 -26.19 5.11 15.86
CA PRO A 187 -25.35 3.93 15.77
C PRO A 187 -25.43 3.33 14.35
N SER A 188 -24.30 2.84 13.84
CA SER A 188 -24.19 2.39 12.44
C SER A 188 -23.16 1.27 12.34
N ALA A 189 -23.47 0.24 11.53
CA ALA A 189 -22.54 -0.86 11.24
C ALA A 189 -21.22 -0.37 10.59
N ASN A 190 -21.26 0.80 9.94
CA ASN A 190 -20.08 1.42 9.35
C ASN A 190 -19.04 1.83 10.39
N TYR A 191 -19.45 2.17 11.62
CA TYR A 191 -18.49 2.51 12.68
C TYR A 191 -17.64 1.32 13.15
N THR A 192 -18.09 0.10 12.88
CA THR A 192 -17.36 -1.14 13.18
C THR A 192 -16.02 -1.22 12.46
N ILE A 193 -15.85 -0.50 11.34
CA ILE A 193 -14.57 -0.44 10.63
C ILE A 193 -13.43 0.07 11.52
N GLY A 194 -13.74 0.97 12.46
CA GLY A 194 -12.76 1.48 13.40
C GLY A 194 -12.20 0.37 14.29
N LEU A 195 -13.08 -0.53 14.77
CA LEU A 195 -12.69 -1.68 15.58
C LEU A 195 -11.84 -2.66 14.77
N ILE A 196 -12.30 -3.01 13.56
CA ILE A 196 -11.59 -3.91 12.63
C ILE A 196 -10.18 -3.39 12.36
N ASN A 197 -10.07 -2.11 11.97
CA ASN A 197 -8.79 -1.52 11.60
C ASN A 197 -7.86 -1.30 12.80
N SER A 198 -8.39 -0.95 13.97
CA SER A 198 -7.59 -0.86 15.21
C SER A 198 -6.97 -2.22 15.56
N GLN A 199 -7.76 -3.31 15.49
CA GLN A 199 -7.27 -4.65 15.78
C GLN A 199 -6.28 -5.15 14.73
N LEU A 200 -6.57 -4.94 13.44
CA LEU A 200 -5.67 -5.27 12.32
C LEU A 200 -4.32 -4.59 12.49
N VAL A 201 -4.30 -3.27 12.68
CA VAL A 201 -3.06 -2.50 12.80
C VAL A 201 -2.29 -2.87 14.08
N SER A 202 -2.98 -3.17 15.18
CA SER A 202 -2.34 -3.68 16.40
C SER A 202 -1.69 -5.06 16.18
N LYS A 203 -2.36 -5.98 15.48
CA LYS A 203 -1.77 -7.29 15.14
C LYS A 203 -0.59 -7.16 14.19
N ILE A 204 -0.64 -6.25 13.21
CA ILE A 204 0.51 -5.93 12.35
C ILE A 204 1.67 -5.38 13.20
N GLN A 205 1.41 -4.42 14.10
CA GLN A 205 2.44 -3.87 15.00
C GLN A 205 3.11 -4.97 15.83
N ASN A 206 2.33 -5.90 16.38
CA ASN A 206 2.86 -7.05 17.10
C ASN A 206 3.68 -7.98 16.18
N GLY A 207 3.26 -8.17 14.93
CA GLY A 207 4.04 -8.90 13.93
C GLY A 207 5.40 -8.26 13.67
N PHE A 208 5.45 -6.94 13.50
CA PHE A 208 6.70 -6.20 13.31
C PHE A 208 7.61 -6.25 14.54
N SER A 209 7.07 -6.29 15.76
CA SER A 209 7.89 -6.38 16.98
C SER A 209 8.60 -7.72 17.16
N LEU A 210 8.15 -8.77 16.46
CA LEU A 210 8.81 -10.07 16.40
C LEU A 210 10.00 -10.09 15.42
N LEU A 211 10.14 -9.07 14.58
CA LEU A 211 11.18 -9.00 13.55
C LEU A 211 12.42 -8.25 14.08
N ASP A 212 13.60 -8.85 13.88
CA ASP A 212 14.87 -8.14 14.06
C ASP A 212 15.17 -7.26 12.83
N LEU A 213 14.60 -6.07 12.81
CA LEU A 213 14.72 -5.13 11.69
C LEU A 213 16.12 -4.51 11.64
N LYS A 214 16.99 -5.02 10.76
CA LYS A 214 18.34 -4.47 10.55
C LYS A 214 18.40 -3.26 9.62
N ASN A 215 17.32 -2.99 8.88
CA ASN A 215 17.25 -1.90 7.93
C ASN A 215 16.78 -0.60 8.58
N ASP A 216 17.60 0.45 8.55
CA ASP A 216 17.30 1.74 9.17
C ASP A 216 16.09 2.47 8.57
N LEU A 217 15.86 2.37 7.27
CA LEU A 217 14.70 2.97 6.62
C LEU A 217 13.40 2.32 7.11
N LEU A 218 13.41 0.99 7.17
CA LEU A 218 12.26 0.21 7.64
C LEU A 218 11.99 0.48 9.12
N ARG A 219 13.03 0.58 9.95
CA ARG A 219 12.92 0.98 11.37
C ARG A 219 12.27 2.35 11.52
N LYS A 220 12.73 3.36 10.76
CA LYS A 220 12.16 4.72 10.82
C LYS A 220 10.68 4.75 10.44
N LYS A 221 10.27 4.00 9.41
CA LYS A 221 8.85 3.89 9.04
C LYS A 221 8.04 3.07 10.03
N TYR A 222 8.62 2.05 10.64
CA TYR A 222 7.98 1.31 11.72
C TYR A 222 7.79 2.17 12.97
N ASP A 223 8.73 3.07 13.29
CA ASP A 223 8.62 3.97 14.45
C ASP A 223 7.39 4.89 14.38
N SER A 224 6.89 5.19 13.18
CA SER A 224 5.65 5.96 13.01
C SER A 224 4.38 5.13 13.23
N LEU A 225 4.45 3.80 13.17
CA LEU A 225 3.30 2.91 13.34
C LEU A 225 2.59 3.08 14.69
N LYS A 226 3.35 3.39 15.75
CA LYS A 226 2.78 3.65 17.08
C LYS A 226 1.77 4.79 17.08
N TYR A 227 1.97 5.81 16.25
CA TYR A 227 1.06 6.96 16.15
C TYR A 227 -0.23 6.57 15.41
N SER A 228 -0.12 5.75 14.37
CA SER A 228 -1.28 5.17 13.67
C SER A 228 -2.13 4.31 14.62
N CYS A 229 -1.49 3.47 15.44
CA CYS A 229 -2.18 2.67 16.46
C CYS A 229 -2.88 3.54 17.50
N GLN A 230 -2.19 4.56 18.04
CA GLN A 230 -2.78 5.50 19.00
C GLN A 230 -3.99 6.24 18.42
N ARG A 231 -3.90 6.69 17.16
CA ARG A 231 -5.00 7.36 16.46
C ARG A 231 -6.21 6.46 16.32
N LEU A 232 -6.04 5.23 15.83
CA LEU A 232 -7.13 4.27 15.67
C LEU A 232 -7.76 3.90 17.02
N ASN A 233 -6.94 3.66 18.05
CA ASN A 233 -7.43 3.36 19.40
C ASN A 233 -8.26 4.52 19.98
N LYS A 234 -7.84 5.76 19.75
CA LYS A 234 -8.61 6.94 20.16
C LYS A 234 -9.96 7.03 19.44
N ILE A 235 -9.99 6.77 18.12
CA ILE A 235 -11.23 6.72 17.34
C ILE A 235 -12.18 5.67 17.93
N VAL A 236 -11.71 4.44 18.15
CA VAL A 236 -12.52 3.36 18.71
C VAL A 236 -13.03 3.71 20.10
N TYR A 237 -12.18 4.30 20.95
CA TYR A 237 -12.57 4.76 22.27
C TYR A 237 -13.70 5.80 22.22
N ASP A 238 -13.59 6.81 21.36
CA ASP A 238 -14.59 7.86 21.19
C ASP A 238 -15.92 7.31 20.66
N LEU A 239 -15.88 6.35 19.71
CA LEU A 239 -17.07 5.68 19.18
C LEU A 239 -17.74 4.78 20.24
N SER A 240 -16.95 4.07 21.03
CA SER A 240 -17.42 3.16 22.08
C SER A 240 -18.08 3.92 23.22
N LEU A 241 -17.47 5.03 23.67
CA LEU A 241 -18.05 5.92 24.70
C LEU A 241 -19.45 6.43 24.34
N ARG A 242 -19.73 6.56 23.03
CA ARG A 242 -21.00 7.05 22.50
C ARG A 242 -21.96 5.92 22.11
N ASN A 243 -21.58 4.66 22.30
CA ASN A 243 -22.34 3.48 21.87
C ASN A 243 -22.69 3.51 20.37
N LEU A 244 -21.76 3.96 19.52
CA LEU A 244 -22.00 4.09 18.08
C LEU A 244 -21.67 2.81 17.28
N ILE A 245 -20.92 1.88 17.87
CA ILE A 245 -20.57 0.59 17.27
C ILE A 245 -21.68 -0.41 17.62
N THR A 246 -22.40 -0.91 16.61
CA THR A 246 -23.55 -1.82 16.81
C THR A 246 -23.34 -3.23 16.33
N THR A 247 -22.28 -3.47 15.55
CA THR A 247 -22.02 -4.77 14.93
C THR A 247 -20.77 -5.36 15.55
N THR A 248 -20.83 -6.64 15.89
CA THR A 248 -19.64 -7.38 16.35
C THR A 248 -18.74 -7.69 15.16
N ALA A 249 -17.43 -7.58 15.34
CA ALA A 249 -16.45 -7.99 14.34
C ALA A 249 -15.46 -8.99 14.95
N GLU A 250 -15.23 -10.09 14.22
CA GLU A 250 -14.25 -11.11 14.58
C GLU A 250 -13.15 -11.19 13.53
N LEU A 251 -11.90 -11.09 13.99
CA LEU A 251 -10.72 -11.17 13.14
C LEU A 251 -9.96 -12.47 13.44
N HIS A 252 -10.02 -13.40 12.50
CA HIS A 252 -9.36 -14.70 12.57
C HIS A 252 -7.90 -14.63 12.09
#